data_AF-A0A7Y0D6Q1-F1
#
_entry.id   AF-A0A7Y0D6Q1-F1
#
_cell.length_a   1.000
_cell.length_b   1.000
_cell.length_c   1.000
_cell.angle_alpha   90.00
_cell.angle_beta   90.00
_cell.angle_gamma   90.00
#
_symmetry.space_group_name_H-M   'P 1'
#
loop_
_entity.id
_entity.type
_entity.pdbx_description
1 polymer ?
#
loop_
_entity_poly.entity_id
_entity_poly.type
_entity_poly.pdbx_seq_one_letter_code
_entity_poly.pdbx_strand_id
1 'polypeptide(L)'
;MPALALVVAVWTARPRTRRVRVVLVALGFSWLGDTVPDLVPHDVSFVVMIGFFLLAQVCYIAAFAPGARRSAILRRPLLTVPYVLAFVVLVALCARGAGSVLGPVIVYGACLTTMAVLATGLGRLGGIGGAIFLVSDSLIALGAFADGFDLPVAGFWVMSTYLAGQGLLAVGGRPPGPPPPQG
;
A
#
# COMPACT_ATOMS: atom_id res chain seq x y z
N MET A 1 4.69 12.03 -0.54
CA MET A 1 3.29 12.37 -0.87
C MET A 1 2.68 13.59 -0.13
N PRO A 2 3.30 14.78 -0.16
CA PRO A 2 2.74 15.97 0.48
C PRO A 2 1.42 16.47 -0.12
N ALA A 3 1.25 16.38 -1.45
CA ALA A 3 0.01 16.79 -2.12
C ALA A 3 -1.18 15.90 -1.72
N LEU A 4 -1.02 14.58 -1.70
CA LEU A 4 -2.03 13.63 -1.23
C LEU A 4 -2.35 13.85 0.26
N ALA A 5 -1.34 14.07 1.11
CA ALA A 5 -1.54 14.38 2.52
C ALA A 5 -2.33 15.68 2.71
N LEU A 6 -2.06 16.72 1.91
CA LEU A 6 -2.80 17.97 1.89
C LEU A 6 -4.26 17.73 1.48
N VAL A 7 -4.50 16.97 0.40
CA VAL A 7 -5.85 16.63 -0.04
C VAL A 7 -6.62 15.91 1.07
N VAL A 8 -6.03 14.89 1.70
CA VAL A 8 -6.66 14.19 2.84
C VAL A 8 -6.92 15.16 4.00
N ALA A 9 -5.97 16.04 4.32
CA ALA A 9 -6.08 16.99 5.42
C ALA A 9 -7.18 18.05 5.18
N VAL A 10 -7.34 18.53 3.96
CA VAL A 10 -8.35 19.53 3.57
C VAL A 10 -9.72 18.88 3.42
N TRP A 11 -9.79 17.67 2.88
CA TRP A 11 -11.05 16.99 2.55
C TRP A 11 -11.67 16.23 3.73
N THR A 12 -11.03 16.21 4.90
CA THR A 12 -11.54 15.57 6.12
C THR A 12 -11.98 16.61 7.15
N ALA A 13 -13.24 16.51 7.59
CA ALA A 13 -13.80 17.40 8.60
C ALA A 13 -13.06 17.27 9.95
N ARG A 14 -13.01 18.37 10.70
CA ARG A 14 -12.50 18.39 12.08
C ARG A 14 -13.66 18.13 13.06
N PRO A 15 -13.44 17.38 14.16
CA PRO A 15 -12.19 16.74 14.57
C PRO A 15 -11.86 15.48 13.76
N ARG A 16 -10.57 15.31 13.42
CA ARG A 16 -10.11 14.17 12.61
C ARG A 16 -10.16 12.87 13.41
N THR A 17 -10.77 11.85 12.85
CA THR A 17 -10.82 10.51 13.46
C THR A 17 -9.39 9.94 13.63
N ARG A 18 -9.21 9.00 14.57
CA ARG A 18 -7.93 8.29 14.77
C ARG A 18 -7.40 7.72 13.45
N ARG A 19 -8.29 7.17 12.64
CA ARG A 19 -7.95 6.60 11.32
C ARG A 19 -7.32 7.62 10.38
N VAL A 20 -7.92 8.81 10.24
CA VAL A 20 -7.38 9.87 9.37
C VAL A 20 -5.99 10.30 9.84
N ARG A 21 -5.77 10.41 11.15
CA ARG A 21 -4.44 10.73 11.70
C ARG A 21 -3.40 9.68 11.34
N VAL A 22 -3.72 8.40 11.49
CA VAL A 22 -2.80 7.30 11.14
C VAL A 22 -2.53 7.24 9.64
N VAL A 23 -3.53 7.51 8.79
CA VAL A 23 -3.34 7.60 7.33
C VAL A 23 -2.40 8.76 6.96
N LEU A 24 -2.50 9.92 7.62
CA LEU A 24 -1.56 11.03 7.39
C LEU A 24 -0.13 10.65 7.78
N VAL A 25 0.05 9.91 8.88
CA VAL A 25 1.37 9.37 9.26
C VAL A 25 1.87 8.38 8.21
N ALA A 26 1.01 7.49 7.70
CA ALA A 26 1.37 6.58 6.62
C ALA A 26 1.85 7.33 5.37
N LEU A 27 1.15 8.40 4.97
CA LEU A 27 1.55 9.25 3.83
C LEU A 27 2.88 9.99 4.07
N GLY A 28 3.18 10.32 5.34
CA GLY A 28 4.47 10.85 5.75
C GLY A 28 5.60 9.83 5.55
N PHE A 29 5.41 8.59 6.01
CA PHE A 29 6.38 7.51 5.78
C PHE A 29 6.52 7.15 4.30
N SER A 30 5.41 7.11 3.56
CA SER A 30 5.42 6.94 2.10
C SER A 30 6.27 8.02 1.42
N TRP A 31 6.14 9.28 1.85
CA TRP A 31 6.98 10.37 1.35
C TRP A 31 8.47 10.17 1.66
N LEU A 32 8.79 9.73 2.88
CA LEU A 32 10.18 9.42 3.25
C LEU A 32 10.73 8.25 2.42
N GLY A 33 9.90 7.25 2.11
CA GLY A 33 10.26 6.16 1.21
C GLY A 33 10.52 6.62 -0.22
N ASP A 34 9.85 7.70 -0.67
CA ASP A 34 10.09 8.31 -1.99
C ASP A 34 11.38 9.15 -2.03
N THR A 35 11.85 9.71 -0.90
CA THR A 35 12.89 10.77 -0.90
C THR A 35 14.20 10.39 -0.21
N VAL A 36 14.14 9.66 0.91
CA VAL A 36 15.34 9.31 1.68
C VAL A 36 16.28 8.34 0.95
N PRO A 37 15.81 7.40 0.11
CA PRO A 37 16.71 6.52 -0.66
C PRO A 37 17.70 7.28 -1.55
N ASP A 38 17.35 8.47 -2.03
CA ASP A 38 18.23 9.32 -2.86
C ASP A 38 19.33 10.03 -2.04
N LEU A 39 19.21 10.02 -0.70
CA LEU A 39 20.13 10.68 0.23
C LEU A 39 21.14 9.70 0.88
N VAL A 40 21.02 8.41 0.58
CA VAL A 40 21.86 7.34 1.16
C VAL A 40 22.64 6.62 0.06
N PRO A 41 23.73 5.90 0.41
CA PRO A 41 24.47 5.09 -0.55
C PRO A 41 23.60 4.07 -1.31
N HIS A 42 23.94 3.82 -2.58
CA HIS A 42 23.16 2.96 -3.48
C HIS A 42 23.00 1.51 -3.01
N ASP A 43 23.97 0.98 -2.25
CA ASP A 43 23.95 -0.38 -1.71
C ASP A 43 22.89 -0.57 -0.60
N VAL A 44 22.49 0.51 0.07
CA VAL A 44 21.45 0.48 1.11
C VAL A 44 20.16 1.18 0.70
N SER A 45 20.15 1.93 -0.41
CA SER A 45 19.00 2.73 -0.85
C SER A 45 17.71 1.93 -0.97
N PHE A 46 17.79 0.72 -1.56
CA PHE A 46 16.64 -0.17 -1.68
C PHE A 46 16.08 -0.61 -0.32
N VAL A 47 16.96 -0.99 0.61
CA VAL A 47 16.57 -1.43 1.97
C VAL A 47 15.92 -0.27 2.75
N VAL A 48 16.47 0.94 2.60
CA VAL A 48 15.91 2.15 3.19
C VAL A 48 14.54 2.47 2.61
N MET A 49 14.38 2.37 1.28
CA MET A 49 13.11 2.56 0.57
C MET A 49 12.04 1.62 1.11
N ILE A 50 12.27 0.30 1.08
CA ILE A 50 11.30 -0.68 1.57
C ILE A 50 11.05 -0.54 3.06
N GLY A 51 12.04 -0.09 3.85
CA GLY A 51 11.90 0.16 5.28
C GLY A 51 10.87 1.26 5.59
N PHE A 52 10.96 2.40 4.90
CA PHE A 52 9.97 3.47 5.06
C PHE A 52 8.58 3.06 4.55
N PHE A 53 8.51 2.37 3.41
CA PHE A 53 7.24 1.86 2.91
C PHE A 53 6.63 0.81 3.83
N LEU A 54 7.42 -0.05 4.48
CA LEU A 54 6.96 -0.99 5.48
C LEU A 54 6.30 -0.26 6.66
N LEU A 55 6.91 0.82 7.16
CA LEU A 55 6.31 1.65 8.21
C LEU A 55 4.98 2.28 7.76
N ALA A 56 4.90 2.72 6.50
CA ALA A 56 3.66 3.22 5.92
C ALA A 56 2.58 2.12 5.86
N GLN A 57 2.92 0.92 5.43
CA GLN A 57 2.01 -0.23 5.39
C GLN A 57 1.51 -0.62 6.78
N VAL A 58 2.39 -0.65 7.79
CA VAL A 58 2.00 -0.90 9.19
C VAL A 58 1.02 0.15 9.69
N CYS A 59 1.22 1.43 9.35
CA CYS A 59 0.27 2.48 9.66
C CYS A 59 -1.09 2.24 8.96
N TYR A 60 -1.10 1.88 7.67
CA TYR A 60 -2.33 1.54 6.96
C TYR A 60 -3.04 0.33 7.57
N ILE A 61 -2.32 -0.73 7.93
CA ILE A 61 -2.86 -1.90 8.64
C ILE A 61 -3.53 -1.45 9.95
N ALA A 62 -2.84 -0.65 10.77
CA ALA A 62 -3.39 -0.13 12.02
C ALA A 62 -4.62 0.78 11.82
N ALA A 63 -4.70 1.48 10.68
CA ALA A 63 -5.84 2.30 10.29
C ALA A 63 -7.03 1.46 9.81
N PHE A 64 -6.80 0.31 9.17
CA PHE A 64 -7.83 -0.51 8.52
C PHE A 64 -8.28 -1.70 9.37
N ALA A 65 -7.45 -2.19 10.29
CA ALA A 65 -7.74 -3.33 11.18
C ALA A 65 -9.08 -3.21 11.93
N PRO A 66 -9.51 -2.04 12.45
CA PRO A 66 -10.83 -1.91 13.09
C PRO A 66 -12.00 -2.22 12.14
N GLY A 67 -11.80 -2.06 10.83
CA GLY A 67 -12.77 -2.39 9.79
C GLY A 67 -12.72 -3.83 9.29
N ALA A 68 -11.80 -4.67 9.80
CA ALA A 68 -11.57 -6.03 9.33
C ALA A 68 -12.85 -6.89 9.32
N ARG A 69 -13.74 -6.73 10.30
CA ARG A 69 -15.02 -7.47 10.38
C ARG A 69 -15.97 -7.19 9.21
N ARG A 70 -15.81 -6.05 8.53
CA ARG A 70 -16.57 -5.65 7.34
C ARG A 70 -15.92 -6.12 6.03
N SER A 71 -14.71 -6.68 6.08
CA SER A 71 -14.03 -7.22 4.90
C SER A 71 -14.80 -8.42 4.36
N ALA A 72 -15.30 -8.30 3.14
CA ALA A 72 -15.92 -9.41 2.42
C ALA A 72 -14.94 -10.56 2.21
N ILE A 73 -13.65 -10.24 2.05
CA ILE A 73 -12.57 -11.21 1.84
C ILE A 73 -12.26 -11.99 3.12
N LEU A 74 -12.14 -11.33 4.27
CA LEU A 74 -11.92 -12.05 5.54
C LEU A 74 -13.13 -12.91 5.96
N ARG A 75 -14.33 -12.58 5.46
CA ARG A 75 -15.53 -13.42 5.63
C ARG A 75 -15.59 -14.60 4.65
N ARG A 76 -14.78 -14.60 3.60
CA ARG A 76 -14.74 -15.64 2.57
C ARG A 76 -13.28 -15.99 2.26
N PRO A 77 -12.67 -16.94 2.98
CA PRO A 77 -11.23 -17.24 2.84
C PRO A 77 -10.82 -17.64 1.42
N LEU A 78 -11.75 -18.12 0.58
CA LEU A 78 -11.47 -18.36 -0.84
C LEU A 78 -11.06 -17.07 -1.60
N LEU A 79 -11.54 -15.90 -1.17
CA LEU A 79 -11.17 -14.61 -1.77
C LEU A 79 -9.78 -14.11 -1.34
N THR A 80 -9.15 -14.71 -0.31
CA THR A 80 -7.74 -14.42 0.01
C THR A 80 -6.78 -15.19 -0.87
N VAL A 81 -7.24 -16.29 -1.51
CA VAL A 81 -6.39 -17.16 -2.35
C VAL A 81 -5.67 -16.39 -3.46
N PRO A 82 -6.31 -15.48 -4.23
CA PRO A 82 -5.61 -14.73 -5.27
C PRO A 82 -4.46 -13.87 -4.71
N TYR A 83 -4.65 -13.28 -3.53
CA TYR A 83 -3.64 -12.44 -2.87
C TYR A 83 -2.45 -13.27 -2.40
N VAL A 84 -2.72 -14.40 -1.75
CA VAL A 84 -1.67 -15.31 -1.28
C VAL A 84 -0.91 -15.91 -2.46
N LEU A 85 -1.62 -16.31 -3.52
CA LEU A 85 -1.02 -16.84 -4.73
C LEU A 85 -0.14 -15.79 -5.41
N ALA A 86 -0.63 -14.55 -5.58
CA ALA A 86 0.16 -13.46 -6.14
C ALA A 86 1.43 -13.20 -5.32
N PHE A 87 1.33 -13.20 -3.99
CA PHE A 87 2.49 -13.06 -3.10
C PHE A 87 3.50 -14.20 -3.28
N VAL A 88 3.05 -15.45 -3.25
CA VAL A 88 3.93 -16.62 -3.42
C VAL A 88 4.61 -16.63 -4.78
N VAL A 89 3.88 -16.33 -5.85
CA VAL A 89 4.43 -16.25 -7.21
C VAL A 89 5.46 -15.13 -7.29
N LEU A 90 5.17 -13.94 -6.75
CA LEU A 90 6.10 -12.81 -6.76
C LEU A 90 7.39 -13.14 -6.00
N VAL A 91 7.28 -13.74 -4.82
CA VAL A 91 8.44 -14.19 -4.04
C VAL A 91 9.25 -15.22 -4.82
N ALA A 92 8.60 -16.19 -5.46
CA ALA A 92 9.30 -17.22 -6.25
C ALA A 92 10.07 -16.61 -7.42
N LEU A 93 9.49 -15.62 -8.12
CA LEU A 93 10.14 -14.91 -9.22
C LEU A 93 11.32 -14.05 -8.75
N CYS A 94 11.20 -13.42 -7.57
CA CYS A 94 12.21 -12.50 -7.05
C CYS A 94 13.28 -13.20 -6.19
N ALA A 95 13.07 -14.44 -5.76
CA ALA A 95 13.92 -15.10 -4.76
C ALA A 95 15.39 -15.17 -5.14
N ARG A 96 15.68 -15.44 -6.43
CA ARG A 96 17.04 -15.55 -6.95
C ARG A 96 17.75 -14.19 -6.97
N GLY A 97 17.11 -13.15 -7.50
CA GLY A 97 17.69 -11.81 -7.57
C GLY A 97 17.76 -11.10 -6.22
N ALA A 98 16.85 -11.42 -5.28
CA ALA A 98 16.83 -10.82 -3.96
C ALA A 98 18.00 -11.25 -3.06
N GLY A 99 18.57 -12.44 -3.25
CA GLY A 99 19.75 -12.90 -2.52
C GLY A 99 19.64 -12.70 -1.00
N SER A 100 20.55 -11.90 -0.42
CA SER A 100 20.60 -11.61 1.02
C SER A 100 19.42 -10.77 1.55
N VAL A 101 18.72 -10.02 0.70
CA VAL A 101 17.59 -9.16 1.11
C VAL A 101 16.23 -9.86 0.97
N LEU A 102 16.21 -11.15 0.62
CA LEU A 102 14.97 -11.93 0.48
C LEU A 102 14.12 -11.94 1.76
N GLY A 103 14.74 -12.07 2.93
CA GLY A 103 14.03 -12.03 4.22
C GLY A 103 13.21 -10.75 4.40
N PRO A 104 13.83 -9.56 4.31
CA PRO A 104 13.13 -8.27 4.27
C PRO A 104 12.02 -8.19 3.22
N VAL A 105 12.24 -8.69 2.00
CA VAL A 105 11.26 -8.68 0.91
C VAL A 105 10.02 -9.53 1.24
N ILE A 106 10.22 -10.70 1.87
CA ILE A 106 9.11 -11.56 2.30
C ILE A 106 8.28 -10.87 3.38
N VAL A 107 8.93 -10.26 4.38
CA VAL A 107 8.25 -9.50 5.45
C VAL A 107 7.45 -8.35 4.85
N TYR A 108 8.08 -7.60 3.94
CA TYR A 108 7.44 -6.51 3.21
C TYR A 108 6.20 -6.98 2.44
N GLY A 109 6.34 -8.02 1.62
CA GLY A 109 5.23 -8.56 0.83
C GLY A 109 4.10 -9.09 1.70
N ALA A 110 4.39 -9.74 2.83
CA ALA A 110 3.37 -10.20 3.77
C ALA A 110 2.58 -9.03 4.40
N CYS A 111 3.27 -7.96 4.80
CA CYS A 111 2.63 -6.73 5.28
C CYS A 111 1.76 -6.09 4.18
N LEU A 112 2.28 -6.00 2.97
CA LEU A 112 1.57 -5.43 1.82
C LEU A 112 0.29 -6.21 1.50
N THR A 113 0.38 -7.54 1.44
CA THR A 113 -0.77 -8.42 1.25
C THR A 113 -1.80 -8.25 2.37
N THR A 114 -1.35 -8.19 3.62
CA THR A 114 -2.24 -7.97 4.77
C THR A 114 -2.96 -6.63 4.67
N MET A 115 -2.24 -5.57 4.31
CA MET A 115 -2.81 -4.23 4.09
C MET A 115 -3.87 -4.24 3.00
N ALA A 116 -3.59 -4.85 1.84
CA ALA A 116 -4.51 -4.94 0.72
C ALA A 116 -5.79 -5.73 1.07
N VAL A 117 -5.66 -6.83 1.80
CA VAL A 117 -6.81 -7.61 2.29
C VAL A 117 -7.66 -6.78 3.25
N LEU A 118 -7.05 -6.09 4.22
CA LEU A 118 -7.78 -5.24 5.17
C LEU A 118 -8.47 -4.06 4.49
N ALA A 119 -7.87 -3.51 3.42
CA ALA A 119 -8.44 -2.41 2.66
C ALA A 119 -9.80 -2.76 2.03
N THR A 120 -10.11 -4.05 1.82
CA THR A 120 -11.45 -4.47 1.36
C THR A 120 -12.55 -4.23 2.39
N GLY A 121 -12.21 -4.13 3.68
CA GLY A 121 -13.15 -3.75 4.75
C GLY A 121 -13.61 -2.29 4.68
N LEU A 122 -13.01 -1.50 3.80
CA LEU A 122 -13.36 -0.10 3.55
C LEU A 122 -14.42 0.04 2.44
N GLY A 123 -14.87 -1.08 1.87
CA GLY A 123 -15.78 -1.10 0.72
C GLY A 123 -15.03 -1.18 -0.62
N ARG A 124 -15.78 -0.99 -1.72
CA ARG A 124 -15.29 -1.21 -3.09
C ARG A 124 -14.05 -0.38 -3.43
N LEU A 125 -14.06 0.91 -3.08
CA LEU A 125 -12.93 1.82 -3.37
C LEU A 125 -11.66 1.42 -2.64
N GLY A 126 -11.75 1.04 -1.36
CA GLY A 126 -10.58 0.59 -0.61
C GLY A 126 -10.02 -0.74 -1.11
N GLY A 127 -10.89 -1.69 -1.49
CA GLY A 127 -10.43 -2.95 -2.08
C GLY A 127 -9.71 -2.76 -3.42
N ILE A 128 -10.25 -1.91 -4.30
CA ILE A 128 -9.58 -1.55 -5.57
C ILE A 128 -8.27 -0.83 -5.28
N GLY A 129 -8.26 0.13 -4.34
CA GLY A 129 -7.06 0.86 -3.94
C GLY A 129 -5.95 -0.06 -3.41
N GLY A 130 -6.30 -1.02 -2.55
CA GLY A 130 -5.36 -2.01 -2.02
C GLY A 130 -4.81 -2.95 -3.09
N ALA A 131 -5.64 -3.36 -4.06
CA ALA A 131 -5.19 -4.18 -5.18
C ALA A 131 -4.24 -3.42 -6.11
N ILE A 132 -4.56 -2.16 -6.45
CA ILE A 132 -3.69 -1.32 -7.28
C ILE A 132 -2.36 -1.03 -6.56
N PHE A 133 -2.40 -0.80 -5.25
CA PHE A 133 -1.19 -0.60 -4.45
C PHE A 133 -0.31 -1.85 -4.43
N LEU A 134 -0.89 -3.05 -4.28
CA LEU A 134 -0.17 -4.32 -4.41
C LEU A 134 0.49 -4.47 -5.78
N VAL A 135 -0.18 -4.07 -6.87
CA VAL A 135 0.39 -4.09 -8.22
C VAL A 135 1.60 -3.15 -8.32
N SER A 136 1.50 -1.94 -7.78
CA SER A 136 2.60 -0.96 -7.81
C SER A 136 3.88 -1.52 -7.18
N ASP A 137 3.77 -2.05 -5.97
CA ASP A 137 4.90 -2.64 -5.24
C ASP A 137 5.41 -3.92 -5.91
N SER A 138 4.53 -4.68 -6.57
CA SER A 138 4.94 -5.86 -7.35
C SER A 138 5.81 -5.45 -8.55
N LEU A 139 5.51 -4.32 -9.21
CA LEU A 139 6.34 -3.78 -10.29
C LEU A 139 7.73 -3.36 -9.78
N ILE A 140 7.80 -2.78 -8.57
CA ILE A 140 9.07 -2.46 -7.92
C ILE A 140 9.88 -3.74 -7.66
N ALA A 141 9.25 -4.76 -7.08
CA ALA A 141 9.93 -6.02 -6.76
C ALA A 141 10.42 -6.75 -8.02
N LEU A 142 9.59 -6.82 -9.07
CA LEU A 142 9.96 -7.43 -10.34
C LEU A 142 11.12 -6.67 -11.01
N GLY A 143 11.06 -5.34 -11.06
CA GLY A 143 12.14 -4.53 -11.63
C GLY A 143 13.45 -4.61 -10.84
N ALA A 144 13.38 -4.89 -9.54
CA ALA A 144 14.58 -5.01 -8.70
C ALA A 144 15.21 -6.41 -8.74
N PHE A 145 14.41 -7.47 -8.89
CA PHE A 145 14.87 -8.83 -8.60
C PHE A 145 14.51 -9.91 -9.63
N ALA A 146 13.59 -9.66 -10.55
CA ALA A 146 13.18 -10.67 -11.52
C ALA A 146 14.07 -10.63 -12.76
N ASP A 147 14.74 -11.75 -13.05
CA ASP A 147 15.59 -11.89 -14.22
C ASP A 147 14.78 -11.69 -15.52
N GLY A 148 15.25 -10.81 -16.39
CA GLY A 148 14.62 -10.55 -17.69
C GLY A 148 13.31 -9.75 -17.63
N PHE A 149 12.95 -9.20 -16.47
CA PHE A 149 11.83 -8.25 -16.38
C PHE A 149 12.31 -6.85 -16.75
N ASP A 150 11.96 -6.40 -17.95
CA ASP A 150 12.17 -5.03 -18.40
C ASP A 150 10.83 -4.43 -18.80
N LEU A 151 10.40 -3.41 -18.04
CA LEU A 151 9.16 -2.68 -18.29
C LEU A 151 9.52 -1.29 -18.81
N PRO A 152 9.18 -0.95 -20.08
CA PRO A 152 9.40 0.39 -20.60
C PRO A 152 8.76 1.43 -19.70
N VAL A 153 9.52 2.48 -19.38
CA VAL A 153 9.11 3.56 -18.46
C VAL A 153 8.56 3.03 -17.12
N ALA A 154 9.19 2.00 -16.53
CA ALA A 154 8.77 1.38 -15.27
C ALA A 154 8.41 2.38 -14.16
N GLY A 155 9.21 3.44 -13.99
CA GLY A 155 8.95 4.49 -13.00
C GLY A 155 7.60 5.18 -13.19
N PHE A 156 7.15 5.39 -14.43
CA PHE A 156 5.83 5.96 -14.72
C PHE A 156 4.70 5.02 -14.27
N TRP A 157 4.81 3.72 -14.56
CA TRP A 157 3.79 2.73 -14.19
C TRP A 157 3.71 2.52 -12.69
N VAL A 158 4.88 2.43 -12.03
CA VAL A 158 4.99 2.37 -10.57
C VAL A 158 4.32 3.59 -9.96
N MET A 159 4.73 4.80 -10.32
CA MET A 159 4.18 6.02 -9.72
C MET A 159 2.69 6.23 -10.01
N SER A 160 2.23 5.88 -11.21
CA SER A 160 0.81 6.02 -11.58
C SER A 160 -0.08 5.09 -10.75
N THR A 161 0.31 3.82 -10.64
CA THR A 161 -0.41 2.84 -9.82
C THR A 161 -0.31 3.16 -8.33
N TYR A 162 0.86 3.57 -7.86
CA TYR A 162 1.12 4.00 -6.49
C TYR A 162 0.21 5.15 -6.06
N LEU A 163 0.17 6.23 -6.83
CA LEU A 163 -0.65 7.41 -6.57
C LEU A 163 -2.15 7.07 -6.59
N ALA A 164 -2.59 6.30 -7.59
CA ALA A 164 -3.99 5.87 -7.69
C ALA A 164 -4.39 4.99 -6.51
N GLY A 165 -3.56 4.02 -6.13
CA GLY A 165 -3.76 3.14 -4.99
C GLY A 165 -3.88 3.93 -3.69
N GLN A 166 -2.92 4.82 -3.39
CA GLN A 166 -2.97 5.66 -2.18
C GLN A 166 -4.18 6.59 -2.15
N GLY A 167 -4.52 7.21 -3.29
CA GLY A 167 -5.69 8.08 -3.39
C GLY A 167 -7.00 7.35 -3.08
N LEU A 168 -7.17 6.15 -3.64
CA LEU A 168 -8.34 5.32 -3.37
C LEU A 168 -8.39 4.81 -1.92
N LEU A 169 -7.25 4.44 -1.34
CA LEU A 169 -7.16 4.04 0.07
C LEU A 169 -7.50 5.21 1.02
N ALA A 170 -7.10 6.43 0.67
CA ALA A 170 -7.44 7.64 1.39
C ALA A 170 -8.94 7.96 1.31
N VAL A 171 -9.56 7.87 0.11
CA VAL A 171 -10.98 8.20 -0.11
C VAL A 171 -11.92 7.11 0.40
N GLY A 172 -11.59 5.83 0.19
CA GLY A 172 -12.37 4.69 0.66
C GLY A 172 -12.51 4.66 2.19
N GLY A 173 -11.74 5.46 2.91
CA GLY A 173 -11.83 5.58 4.35
C GLY A 173 -12.88 6.52 4.91
N ARG A 174 -13.63 7.24 4.06
CA ARG A 174 -14.66 8.16 4.52
C ARG A 174 -15.80 7.39 5.21
N PRO A 175 -16.27 7.83 6.39
CA PRO A 175 -17.60 7.42 6.84
C PRO A 175 -18.65 7.89 5.82
N PRO A 176 -19.79 7.20 5.70
CA PRO A 176 -20.90 7.69 4.88
C PRO A 176 -21.21 9.14 5.26
N GLY A 177 -21.45 9.99 4.26
CA GLY A 177 -21.92 11.35 4.52
C GLY A 177 -23.21 11.35 5.34
N PRO A 178 -23.56 12.48 5.98
CA PRO A 178 -24.86 12.60 6.63
C PRO A 178 -25.98 12.28 5.62
N PRO A 179 -27.06 11.61 6.04
CA PRO A 179 -28.19 11.36 5.16
C PRO A 179 -28.71 12.70 4.60
N PRO A 180 -29.27 12.71 3.37
CA PRO A 180 -29.89 13.91 2.82
C PRO A 180 -30.98 14.41 3.77
N PRO A 181 -31.19 15.74 3.86
CA PRO A 181 -32.28 16.28 4.66
C PRO A 181 -33.60 15.66 4.18
N GLN A 182 -34.37 15.11 5.12
CA GLN A 182 -35.73 14.68 4.86
C GLN A 182 -36.54 15.97 4.67
N GLY A 183 -36.77 16.34 3.41
CA GLY A 183 -37.69 17.41 3.02
C GLY A 183 -39.13 16.95 3.07
#